data_AF-A0A4R1VVM4-F1
#
_entry.id   AF-A0A4R1VVM4-F1
#
_cell.length_a   1.000
_cell.length_b   1.000
_cell.length_c   1.000
_cell.angle_alpha   90.00
_cell.angle_beta   90.00
_cell.angle_gamma   90.00
#
_symmetry.space_group_name_H-M   'P 1'
#
loop_
_entity.id
_entity.type
_entity.pdbx_description
1 polymer ?
#
loop_
_entity_poly.entity_id
_entity_poly.type
_entity_poly.pdbx_seq_one_letter_code
_entity_poly.pdbx_strand_id
1 'polypeptide(L)'
;MTSSLQRMIRLDRRQYARLEKIAKDQGRPVSELIRRAISDYLDQDKILTASQLRQARLMEYTQAAIDTILREDHYDQRQLVIDETTRRMERYHGA
;
A
#
# COMPACT_ATOMS: atom_id res chain seq x y z
N MET A 1 19.87 -17.58 -16.92
CA MET A 1 19.62 -18.85 -16.21
C MET A 1 19.40 -18.52 -14.75
N THR A 2 18.18 -18.62 -14.24
CA THR A 2 17.86 -18.29 -12.85
C THR A 2 18.33 -19.44 -11.96
N SER A 3 19.34 -19.20 -11.11
CA SER A 3 19.83 -20.20 -10.16
C SER A 3 18.74 -20.51 -9.13
N SER A 4 18.35 -21.78 -8.97
CA SER A 4 17.39 -22.20 -7.95
C SER A 4 18.15 -22.66 -6.70
N LEU A 5 17.86 -22.05 -5.55
CA LEU A 5 18.44 -22.45 -4.26
C LEU A 5 17.46 -23.31 -3.48
N GLN A 6 17.91 -24.46 -2.98
CA GLN A 6 17.15 -25.29 -2.04
C GLN A 6 17.44 -24.87 -0.60
N ARG A 7 16.39 -24.58 0.16
CA ARG A 7 16.45 -24.22 1.57
C ARG A 7 15.32 -24.90 2.34
N MET A 8 15.60 -25.28 3.58
CA MET A 8 14.60 -25.83 4.49
C MET A 8 14.02 -24.70 5.33
N ILE A 9 12.69 -24.64 5.42
CA ILE A 9 11.97 -23.67 6.25
C ILE A 9 11.19 -24.41 7.32
N ARG A 10 11.08 -23.83 8.52
CA ARG A 10 10.24 -24.35 9.60
C ARG A 10 8.93 -23.58 9.60
N LEU A 11 7.83 -24.31 9.53
CA LEU A 11 6.47 -23.76 9.56
C LEU A 11 5.75 -24.34 10.76
N ASP A 12 4.90 -23.52 11.40
CA ASP A 12 4.02 -24.05 12.42
C ASP A 12 2.99 -25.01 11.80
N ARG A 13 2.52 -25.98 12.59
CA ARG A 13 1.57 -27.00 12.13
C ARG A 13 0.28 -26.38 11.58
N ARG A 14 -0.22 -25.30 12.19
CA ARG A 14 -1.43 -24.61 11.72
C ARG A 14 -1.19 -23.89 10.40
N GLN A 15 -0.02 -23.27 10.24
CA GLN A 15 0.37 -22.60 9.00
C GLN A 15 0.47 -23.60 7.86
N TYR A 16 1.15 -24.73 8.08
CA TYR A 16 1.30 -25.76 7.06
C TYR A 16 -0.05 -26.38 6.65
N ALA A 17 -0.92 -26.69 7.61
CA ALA A 17 -2.26 -27.20 7.31
C ALA A 17 -3.10 -26.23 6.47
N ARG A 18 -2.98 -24.92 6.74
CA ARG A 18 -3.66 -23.89 5.94
C ARG A 18 -3.09 -23.81 4.51
N LEU A 19 -1.78 -23.92 4.35
CA LEU A 19 -1.13 -23.95 3.04
C LEU A 19 -1.52 -25.20 2.24
N GLU A 20 -1.57 -26.37 2.86
CA GLU A 20 -2.02 -27.61 2.21
C GLU A 20 -3.47 -27.50 1.72
N LYS A 21 -4.37 -26.93 2.52
CA LYS A 21 -5.76 -26.73 2.11
C LYS A 21 -5.83 -25.84 0.87
N ILE A 22 -5.16 -24.69 0.89
CA ILE A 22 -5.14 -23.75 -0.25
C ILE A 22 -4.50 -24.39 -1.48
N ALA A 23 -3.40 -25.11 -1.31
CA ALA A 23 -2.70 -25.83 -2.37
C ALA A 23 -3.60 -26.87 -3.03
N LYS A 24 -4.36 -27.64 -2.23
CA LYS A 24 -5.34 -28.61 -2.70
C LYS A 24 -6.48 -27.94 -3.46
N ASP A 25 -7.04 -26.85 -2.90
CA ASP A 25 -8.14 -26.10 -3.53
C ASP A 25 -7.72 -25.49 -4.88
N GLN A 26 -6.44 -25.14 -5.05
CA GLN A 26 -5.89 -24.57 -6.28
C GLN A 26 -5.27 -25.60 -7.24
N GLY A 27 -5.20 -26.89 -6.86
CA GLY A 27 -4.56 -27.93 -7.67
C GLY A 27 -3.05 -27.72 -7.89
N ARG A 28 -2.35 -27.12 -6.93
CA ARG A 28 -0.92 -26.77 -7.04
C ARG A 28 -0.12 -27.28 -5.84
N PRO A 29 1.19 -27.56 -5.97
CA PRO A 29 1.99 -27.98 -4.84
C PRO A 29 2.22 -26.81 -3.86
N VAL A 30 2.29 -27.12 -2.56
CA VAL A 30 2.57 -26.15 -1.49
C VAL A 30 3.85 -25.34 -1.76
N SER A 31 4.87 -25.96 -2.36
CA SER A 31 6.12 -25.27 -2.70
C SER A 31 5.94 -24.16 -3.73
N GLU A 32 4.99 -24.31 -4.67
CA GLU A 32 4.67 -23.27 -5.64
C GLU A 32 3.90 -22.12 -4.99
N LEU A 33 2.96 -22.45 -4.10
CA LEU A 33 2.24 -21.45 -3.31
C LEU A 33 3.21 -20.59 -2.48
N ILE A 34 4.18 -21.22 -1.82
CA ILE A 34 5.21 -20.52 -1.03
C ILE A 34 6.08 -19.64 -1.93
N ARG A 35 6.52 -20.14 -3.10
CA ARG A 35 7.33 -19.34 -4.05
C ARG A 35 6.56 -18.11 -4.54
N ARG A 36 5.28 -18.28 -4.91
CA ARG A 36 4.42 -17.16 -5.34
C ARG A 36 4.23 -16.15 -4.22
N ALA A 37 3.89 -16.60 -3.01
CA ALA A 37 3.72 -15.71 -1.87
C ALA A 37 4.99 -14.90 -1.55
N ILE A 38 6.17 -15.52 -1.66
CA ILE A 38 7.45 -14.82 -1.50
C ILE A 38 7.67 -13.80 -2.62
N SER A 39 7.43 -14.16 -3.89
CA SER A 39 7.56 -13.23 -5.02
C SER A 39 6.61 -12.05 -4.85
N ASP A 40 5.33 -12.35 -4.60
CA ASP A 40 4.28 -11.35 -4.43
C ASP A 40 4.61 -10.40 -3.28
N TYR A 41 5.11 -10.91 -2.15
CA TYR A 41 5.53 -10.09 -1.02
C TYR A 41 6.70 -9.16 -1.36
N LEU A 42 7.74 -9.70 -2.01
CA LEU A 42 8.92 -8.93 -2.40
C LEU A 42 8.63 -7.90 -3.50
N ASP A 43 7.67 -8.21 -4.38
CA ASP A 43 7.21 -7.31 -5.45
C ASP A 43 6.24 -6.26 -4.91
N GLN A 44 5.37 -6.63 -3.97
CA GLN A 44 4.46 -5.69 -3.29
C GLN A 44 5.21 -4.62 -2.51
N ASP A 45 6.32 -4.94 -1.84
CA ASP A 45 7.10 -3.93 -1.10
C ASP A 45 7.63 -2.81 -2.02
N LYS A 46 8.00 -3.17 -3.26
CA LYS A 46 8.39 -2.21 -4.31
C LYS A 46 7.21 -1.42 -4.87
N ILE A 47 6.05 -2.07 -5.02
CA ILE A 47 4.84 -1.43 -5.57
C ILE A 47 4.21 -0.50 -4.53
N LEU A 48 4.16 -0.89 -3.26
CA LEU A 48 3.65 -0.09 -2.15
C LEU A 48 4.49 1.18 -1.98
N THR A 49 5.81 1.05 -1.97
CA THR A 49 6.72 2.21 -1.89
C THR A 49 6.59 3.13 -3.11
N ALA A 50 6.49 2.59 -4.33
CA ALA A 50 6.27 3.39 -5.54
C ALA A 50 4.87 4.03 -5.59
N SER A 51 3.84 3.34 -5.12
CA SER A 51 2.47 3.84 -5.03
C SER A 51 2.35 4.96 -3.99
N GLN A 52 2.96 4.78 -2.82
CA GLN A 52 3.03 5.82 -1.78
C GLN A 52 3.75 7.07 -2.29
N LEU A 53 4.88 6.91 -2.99
CA LEU A 53 5.58 8.04 -3.60
C LEU A 53 4.74 8.74 -4.68
N ARG A 54 3.99 7.98 -5.48
CA ARG A 54 3.08 8.55 -6.49
C ARG A 54 1.92 9.30 -5.84
N GLN A 55 1.33 8.73 -4.80
CA GLN A 55 0.27 9.37 -4.03
C GLN A 55 0.76 10.65 -3.37
N ALA A 56 1.94 10.63 -2.74
CA ALA A 56 2.57 11.81 -2.18
C ALA A 56 2.78 12.91 -3.24
N ARG A 57 3.34 12.57 -4.40
CA ARG A 57 3.51 13.54 -5.50
C ARG A 57 2.18 14.13 -6.00
N LEU A 58 1.14 13.31 -6.11
CA LEU A 58 -0.18 13.77 -6.52
C LEU A 58 -0.79 14.71 -5.47
N MET A 59 -0.64 14.39 -4.18
CA MET A 59 -1.11 15.23 -3.08
C MET A 59 -0.39 16.59 -3.08
N GLU A 60 0.94 16.60 -3.22
CA GLU A 60 1.73 17.83 -3.32
C GLU A 60 1.32 18.69 -4.52
N TYR A 61 1.15 18.07 -5.69
CA TYR A 61 0.66 18.76 -6.88
C TYR A 61 -0.72 19.40 -6.64
N THR A 62 -1.63 18.66 -6.01
CA THR A 62 -2.98 19.13 -5.70
C THR A 62 -2.94 20.29 -4.71
N GLN A 63 -2.12 20.19 -3.67
CA GLN A 63 -1.92 21.26 -2.69
C GLN A 63 -1.38 22.52 -3.36
N ALA A 64 -0.34 22.40 -4.20
CA ALA A 64 0.22 23.54 -4.92
C ALA A 64 -0.78 24.21 -5.88
N ALA A 65 -1.60 23.41 -6.58
CA ALA A 65 -2.63 23.94 -7.47
C ALA A 65 -3.71 24.69 -6.70
N ILE A 66 -4.22 24.11 -5.60
CA ILE A 66 -5.22 24.76 -4.74
C ILE A 66 -4.65 26.04 -4.13
N ASP A 67 -3.40 26.03 -3.66
CA ASP A 67 -2.75 27.20 -3.10
C ASP A 67 -2.63 28.34 -4.12
N THR A 68 -2.36 28.00 -5.38
CA THR A 68 -2.28 28.97 -6.47
C THR A 68 -3.66 29.59 -6.74
N ILE A 69 -4.69 28.76 -6.89
CA ILE A 69 -6.08 29.21 -7.11
C ILE A 69 -6.56 30.08 -5.94
N LEU A 70 -6.31 29.65 -4.70
CA LEU A 70 -6.72 30.42 -3.52
C LEU A 70 -6.00 31.77 -3.44
N ARG A 71 -4.73 31.86 -3.85
CA ARG A 71 -4.01 33.13 -3.86
C ARG A 71 -4.51 34.09 -4.94
N GLU A 72 -4.86 33.57 -6.11
CA GLU A 72 -5.24 34.39 -7.26
C GLU A 72 -6.71 34.82 -7.21
N ASP A 73 -7.62 33.91 -6.89
CA ASP A 73 -9.06 34.15 -7.06
C ASP A 73 -9.82 34.31 -5.73
N HIS A 74 -9.31 33.74 -4.63
CA HIS A 74 -10.07 33.57 -3.38
C HIS A 74 -9.23 33.80 -2.12
N TYR A 75 -8.39 34.84 -2.11
CA TYR A 75 -7.41 35.07 -1.04
C TYR A 75 -8.04 35.08 0.37
N ASP A 76 -9.20 35.74 0.50
CA ASP A 76 -9.92 35.89 1.77
C ASP A 76 -10.46 34.56 2.32
N GLN A 77 -10.63 33.54 1.47
CA GLN A 77 -11.17 32.24 1.85
C GLN A 77 -10.10 31.26 2.35
N ARG A 78 -8.81 31.62 2.26
CA ARG A 78 -7.70 30.73 2.63
C ARG A 78 -7.82 30.21 4.06
N GLN A 79 -8.14 31.07 5.02
CA GLN A 79 -8.28 30.67 6.42
C GLN A 79 -9.46 29.72 6.63
N LEU A 80 -10.60 29.98 5.97
CA LEU A 80 -11.77 29.12 6.02
C LEU A 80 -11.46 27.69 5.54
N VAL A 81 -10.68 27.56 4.46
CA VAL A 81 -10.27 26.25 3.92
C VAL A 81 -9.36 25.49 4.90
N ILE A 82 -8.45 26.19 5.59
CA ILE A 82 -7.60 25.60 6.62
C ILE A 82 -8.45 25.10 7.79
N ASP A 83 -9.36 25.93 8.29
CA ASP A 83 -10.20 25.58 9.45
C ASP A 83 -11.12 24.39 9.15
N GLU A 84 -11.72 24.36 7.95
CA GLU A 84 -12.58 23.26 7.50
C GLU A 84 -11.78 21.97 7.26
N THR A 85 -10.52 22.07 6.82
CA THR A 85 -9.61 20.93 6.69
C THR A 85 -9.31 20.33 8.06
N THR A 86 -8.93 21.14 9.04
CA THR A 86 -8.69 20.71 10.44
C THR A 86 -9.93 20.01 11.01
N ARG A 87 -11.11 20.62 10.88
CA ARG A 87 -12.38 20.04 11.35
C ARG A 87 -12.67 18.67 10.74
N ARG A 88 -12.38 18.48 9.45
CA ARG A 88 -12.58 17.18 8.76
C ARG A 88 -11.57 16.14 9.19
N MET A 89 -10.32 16.54 9.43
CA MET A 89 -9.28 15.65 9.95
C MET A 89 -9.66 15.13 11.35
N GLU A 90 -10.10 16.01 12.24
CA GLU A 90 -10.59 15.61 13.57
C GLU A 90 -11.81 14.67 13.45
N ARG A 91 -12.79 15.02 12.61
CA ARG A 91 -14.05 14.27 12.47
C ARG A 91 -13.89 12.88 11.86
N TYR A 92 -13.09 12.74 10.81
CA TYR A 92 -13.01 11.49 10.02
C TYR A 92 -11.75 10.68 10.27
N HIS A 93 -10.70 11.30 10.82
CA HIS A 93 -9.39 10.68 10.96
C HIS A 93 -8.85 10.72 12.39
N GLY A 94 -9.53 11.40 13.33
CA GLY A 94 -9.20 11.41 14.75
C GLY A 94 -7.84 12.04 15.07
N ALA A 95 -7.37 12.92 14.19
CA ALA A 95 -6.16 13.72 14.36
C ALA A 95 -6.38 14.85 15.38
#